data_AF-A0A2P4Y265-F1
#
_entry.id   AF-A0A2P4Y265-F1
#
_cell.length_a   1.000
_cell.length_b   1.000
_cell.length_c   1.000
_cell.angle_alpha   90.00
_cell.angle_beta   90.00
_cell.angle_gamma   90.00
#
_symmetry.space_group_name_H-M   'P 1'
#
loop_
_entity.id
_entity.type
_entity.pdbx_description
1 polymer ?
#
loop_
_entity_poly.entity_id
_entity_poly.type
_entity_poly.pdbx_seq_one_letter_code
_entity_poly.pdbx_strand_id
1 'polypeptide(L)'
;MGLQEEQTASREFVLTLLKNLEARASTPKELEIVVEQLLPVLVPAIVHLLKAVEASEEQDEDGEVVGPPIRPLDHLARFMFRRNPRHSEPAAEMIELQALTRRLLRK
;
A
#
# COMPACT_ATOMS: atom_id res chain seq x y z
N MET A 1 -20.61 -0.68 -12.43
CA MET A 1 -19.78 -1.77 -12.98
C MET A 1 -20.32 -3.07 -12.44
N GLY A 2 -20.28 -4.16 -13.21
CA GLY A 2 -20.67 -5.48 -12.72
C GLY A 2 -19.60 -6.06 -11.80
N LEU A 3 -20.00 -6.82 -10.77
CA LEU A 3 -19.10 -7.48 -9.81
C LEU A 3 -18.00 -8.32 -10.52
N GLN A 4 -18.34 -8.91 -11.66
CA GLN A 4 -17.42 -9.70 -12.48
C GLN A 4 -16.38 -8.85 -13.24
N GLU A 5 -16.76 -7.64 -13.67
CA GLU A 5 -15.85 -6.68 -14.32
C GLU A 5 -14.84 -6.15 -13.29
N GLU A 6 -15.30 -5.81 -12.08
CA GLU A 6 -14.45 -5.37 -10.97
C GLU A 6 -13.45 -6.46 -10.55
N GLN A 7 -13.89 -7.72 -10.45
CA GLN A 7 -12.99 -8.85 -10.16
C GLN A 7 -11.95 -9.05 -11.26
N THR A 8 -12.33 -8.87 -12.52
CA THR A 8 -11.42 -9.01 -13.67
C THR A 8 -10.38 -7.90 -13.67
N ALA A 9 -10.82 -6.65 -13.49
CA ALA A 9 -9.95 -5.47 -13.42
C ALA A 9 -8.98 -5.56 -12.22
N SER A 10 -9.48 -5.97 -11.04
CA SER A 10 -8.65 -6.18 -9.85
C SER A 10 -7.58 -7.26 -10.09
N ARG A 11 -7.95 -8.37 -10.72
CA ARG A 11 -7.00 -9.44 -11.05
C ARG A 11 -5.95 -8.98 -12.05
N GLU A 12 -6.35 -8.25 -13.10
CA GLU A 12 -5.44 -7.72 -14.11
C GLU A 12 -4.46 -6.70 -13.53
N PHE A 13 -4.95 -5.85 -12.63
CA PHE A 13 -4.13 -4.91 -11.88
C PHE A 13 -3.07 -5.64 -11.03
N VAL A 14 -3.48 -6.63 -10.23
CA VAL A 14 -2.54 -7.40 -9.39
C VAL A 14 -1.49 -8.12 -10.24
N LEU A 15 -1.89 -8.73 -11.37
CA LEU A 15 -0.94 -9.39 -12.27
C LEU A 15 0.05 -8.41 -12.90
N THR A 16 -0.41 -7.22 -13.29
CA THR A 16 0.44 -6.19 -13.88
C THR A 16 1.41 -5.62 -12.83
N LEU A 17 0.95 -5.43 -11.60
CA LEU A 17 1.79 -5.03 -10.48
C LEU A 17 2.90 -6.07 -10.23
N LEU A 18 2.53 -7.35 -10.14
CA LEU A 18 3.51 -8.43 -9.92
C LEU A 18 4.54 -8.52 -11.04
N LYS A 19 4.14 -8.43 -12.32
CA LYS A 19 5.07 -8.40 -13.45
C LYS A 19 6.06 -7.23 -13.39
N ASN A 20 5.58 -6.05 -13.02
CA ASN A 20 6.44 -4.88 -12.87
C ASN A 20 7.43 -5.02 -11.71
N LEU A 21 7.00 -5.65 -10.61
CA LEU A 21 7.87 -5.94 -9.47
C LEU A 21 8.89 -7.02 -9.81
N GLU A 22 8.48 -8.10 -10.50
CA GLU A 22 9.37 -9.15 -11.01
C GLU A 22 10.46 -8.57 -11.92
N ALA A 23 10.09 -7.68 -12.85
CA ALA A 23 11.04 -7.04 -13.75
C ALA A 23 12.07 -6.13 -13.05
N ARG A 24 11.77 -5.69 -11.81
CA ARG A 24 12.60 -4.79 -11.01
C ARG A 24 13.31 -5.49 -9.84
N ALA A 25 12.88 -6.69 -9.48
CA ALA A 25 13.50 -7.49 -8.44
C ALA A 25 14.74 -8.18 -9.00
N SER A 26 15.85 -8.10 -8.27
CA SER A 26 17.09 -8.80 -8.62
C SER A 26 17.03 -10.27 -8.20
N THR A 27 16.16 -10.60 -7.23
CA THR A 27 15.95 -11.97 -6.76
C THR A 27 14.47 -12.27 -6.47
N PRO A 28 14.04 -13.55 -6.53
CA PRO A 28 12.71 -13.95 -6.07
C PRO A 28 12.45 -13.60 -4.60
N LYS A 29 13.52 -13.55 -3.78
CA LYS A 29 13.44 -13.20 -2.36
C LYS A 29 13.10 -11.72 -2.14
N GLU A 30 13.63 -10.83 -2.97
CA GLU A 30 13.27 -9.42 -2.96
C GLU A 30 11.79 -9.22 -3.29
N LEU A 31 11.29 -9.96 -4.30
CA LEU A 31 9.87 -9.93 -4.65
C LEU A 31 8.99 -10.40 -3.50
N GLU A 32 9.33 -11.52 -2.85
CA GLU A 32 8.62 -12.00 -1.65
C GLU A 32 8.60 -10.93 -0.55
N ILE A 33 9.72 -10.27 -0.26
CA ILE A 33 9.80 -9.23 0.76
C ILE A 33 8.92 -8.03 0.40
N VAL A 34 8.97 -7.57 -0.85
CA VAL A 34 8.16 -6.44 -1.30
C VAL A 34 6.67 -6.76 -1.16
N VAL A 35 6.25 -7.94 -1.60
CA VAL A 35 4.83 -8.29 -1.61
C VAL A 35 4.31 -8.65 -0.22
N GLU A 36 5.07 -9.42 0.57
CA GLU A 36 4.61 -9.87 1.88
C GLU A 36 4.79 -8.85 3.00
N GLN A 37 5.70 -7.87 2.84
CA GLN A 37 6.12 -7.00 3.94
C GLN A 37 6.00 -5.50 3.63
N LEU A 38 6.20 -5.07 2.38
CA LEU A 38 6.15 -3.65 2.01
C LEU A 38 4.77 -3.21 1.50
N LEU A 39 4.20 -3.89 0.49
CA LEU A 39 2.87 -3.57 -0.03
C LEU A 39 1.78 -3.50 1.06
N PRO A 40 1.76 -4.41 2.06
CA PRO A 40 0.81 -4.39 3.16
C PRO A 40 0.72 -3.07 3.92
N VAL A 41 1.82 -2.35 4.02
CA VAL A 41 1.93 -1.13 4.81
C VAL A 41 1.95 0.10 3.94
N LEU A 42 2.48 -0.03 2.73
CA LEU A 42 2.57 1.05 1.76
C LEU A 42 1.17 1.51 1.34
N VAL A 43 0.23 0.60 1.08
CA VAL A 43 -1.14 0.98 0.66
C VAL A 43 -1.86 1.76 1.76
N PRO A 44 -1.93 1.30 3.02
CA PRO A 44 -2.47 2.10 4.12
C PRO A 44 -1.73 3.43 4.35
N ALA A 45 -0.40 3.46 4.16
CA ALA A 45 0.40 4.66 4.31
C ALA A 45 0.02 5.74 3.27
N ILE A 46 -0.19 5.33 2.02
CA ILE A 46 -0.63 6.22 0.94
C ILE A 46 -2.03 6.75 1.23
N VAL A 47 -2.98 5.88 1.64
CA VAL A 47 -4.33 6.33 2.00
C VAL A 47 -4.31 7.32 3.16
N HIS A 48 -3.49 7.06 4.19
CA HIS A 48 -3.35 7.98 5.31
C HIS A 48 -2.71 9.30 4.91
N LEU A 49 -1.75 9.29 3.97
CA LEU A 49 -1.17 10.51 3.43
C LEU A 49 -2.24 11.33 2.69
N LEU A 50 -3.03 10.71 1.82
CA LEU A 50 -4.09 11.41 1.07
C LEU A 50 -5.09 12.08 2.00
N LYS A 51 -5.56 11.38 3.04
CA LYS A 51 -6.44 11.96 4.06
C LYS A 51 -5.82 13.12 4.82
N ALA A 52 -4.51 13.05 5.08
CA ALA A 52 -3.81 14.14 5.75
C ALA A 52 -3.71 15.37 4.84
N VAL A 53 -3.48 15.16 3.54
CA VAL A 53 -3.45 16.24 2.53
C VAL A 53 -4.83 16.88 2.39
N GLU A 54 -5.88 16.08 2.23
CA GLU A 54 -7.27 16.55 2.15
C GLU A 54 -7.66 17.38 3.37
N ALA A 55 -7.36 16.89 4.59
CA ALA A 55 -7.61 17.65 5.82
C ALA A 55 -6.78 18.94 5.94
N SER A 56 -5.59 18.99 5.32
CA SER A 56 -4.77 20.21 5.28
C SER A 56 -5.36 21.24 4.32
N GLU A 57 -5.89 20.79 3.17
CA GLU A 57 -6.54 21.66 2.19
C GLU A 57 -7.84 22.26 2.77
N GLU A 58 -8.62 21.46 3.50
CA GLU A 58 -9.82 21.94 4.22
C GLU A 58 -9.48 22.98 5.30
N GLN A 59 -8.36 22.82 6.03
CA GLN A 59 -7.91 23.76 7.06
C GLN A 59 -7.39 25.09 6.48
N ASP A 60 -6.77 25.05 5.30
CA ASP A 60 -6.31 26.26 4.61
C ASP A 60 -7.49 27.13 4.14
N GLU A 61 -8.66 26.53 3.88
CA GLU A 61 -9.89 27.25 3.51
C GLU A 61 -10.59 27.93 4.70
N ASP A 62 -10.50 27.33 5.90
CA ASP A 62 -11.14 27.82 7.13
C ASP A 62 -10.32 28.89 7.89
N GLY A 63 -9.11 29.21 7.44
CA GLY A 63 -8.27 30.29 7.97
C GLY A 63 -7.67 30.04 9.37
N GLU A 64 -7.73 28.79 9.87
CA GLU A 64 -7.02 28.39 11.08
C GLU A 64 -5.54 28.11 10.81
N VAL A 65 -4.74 28.12 11.89
CA VAL A 65 -3.28 28.04 11.86
C VAL A 65 -2.81 26.86 10.99
N VAL A 66 -2.23 27.21 9.84
CA VAL A 66 -1.63 26.26 8.88
C VAL A 66 -0.72 25.31 9.64
N GLY A 67 -1.11 24.03 9.69
CA GLY A 67 -0.28 22.97 10.25
C GLY A 67 1.08 22.90 9.54
N PRO A 68 2.09 22.26 10.13
CA PRO A 68 3.37 22.11 9.45
C PRO A 68 3.17 21.41 8.10
N PRO A 69 3.86 21.87 7.03
CA PRO A 69 3.65 21.36 5.69
C PRO A 69 3.90 19.85 5.65
N ILE A 70 2.94 19.13 5.05
CA ILE A 70 3.04 17.69 4.90
C ILE A 70 4.21 17.39 3.97
N ARG A 71 5.17 16.62 4.47
CA ARG A 71 6.28 16.07 3.69
C ARG A 71 5.93 14.63 3.32
N PRO A 72 5.50 14.34 2.08
CA PRO A 72 4.94 13.04 1.71
C PRO A 72 5.86 11.87 2.04
N LEU A 73 7.15 12.01 1.71
CA LEU A 73 8.15 10.97 1.95
C LEU A 73 8.39 10.72 3.45
N ASP A 74 8.47 11.78 4.25
CA ASP A 74 8.64 11.67 5.71
C ASP A 74 7.41 11.03 6.36
N HIS A 75 6.21 11.38 5.87
CA HIS A 75 4.95 10.82 6.35
C HIS A 75 4.85 9.33 6.05
N LEU A 76 5.13 8.93 4.81
CA LEU A 76 5.17 7.53 4.40
C LEU A 76 6.21 6.75 5.21
N ALA A 77 7.44 7.29 5.36
CA ALA A 77 8.49 6.64 6.13
C ALA A 77 8.09 6.43 7.61
N ARG A 78 7.50 7.45 8.25
CA ARG A 78 7.02 7.37 9.65
C ARG A 78 5.88 6.37 9.78
N PHE A 79 4.94 6.36 8.84
CA PHE A 79 3.81 5.42 8.86
C PHE A 79 4.32 3.99 8.69
N MET A 80 5.15 3.76 7.67
CA MET A 80 5.71 2.45 7.36
C MET A 80 6.58 1.92 8.49
N PHE A 81 7.34 2.79 9.17
CA PHE A 81 8.09 2.42 10.37
C PHE A 81 7.18 1.96 11.51
N ARG A 82 6.10 2.70 11.80
CA ARG A 82 5.18 2.41 12.91
C ARG A 82 4.29 1.19 12.67
N ARG A 83 4.01 0.86 11.41
CA ARG A 83 3.04 -0.18 11.00
C ARG A 83 3.70 -1.37 10.30
N ASN A 84 5.03 -1.45 10.29
CA ASN A 84 5.75 -2.55 9.66
C ASN A 84 5.36 -3.88 10.34
N PRO A 85 4.93 -4.92 9.60
CA PRO A 85 4.46 -6.18 10.19
C PRO A 85 5.60 -6.97 10.83
N ARG A 86 6.87 -6.63 10.55
CA ARG A 86 8.03 -7.10 11.33
C ARG A 86 7.98 -6.67 12.80
N HIS A 87 7.11 -5.73 13.15
CA HIS A 87 6.96 -5.14 14.48
C HIS A 87 5.50 -5.10 14.99
N SER A 88 4.51 -5.58 14.22
CA SER A 88 3.09 -5.59 14.59
C SER A 88 2.31 -6.72 13.90
N GLU A 89 1.27 -7.26 14.56
CA GLU A 89 0.45 -8.36 14.01
C GLU A 89 -0.30 -7.97 12.73
N PRO A 90 -0.36 -8.86 11.72
CA PRO A 90 -1.03 -8.58 10.44
C PRO A 90 -2.57 -8.65 10.53
N ALA A 91 -3.26 -7.71 9.87
CA ALA A 91 -4.72 -7.64 9.79
C ALA A 91 -5.32 -8.75 8.88
N ALA A 92 -6.61 -9.08 9.07
CA ALA A 92 -7.30 -10.17 8.36
C ALA A 92 -7.28 -10.03 6.82
N GLU A 93 -7.57 -8.84 6.31
CA GLU A 93 -7.52 -8.51 4.87
C GLU A 93 -6.12 -8.74 4.28
N MET A 94 -5.08 -8.58 5.10
CA MET A 94 -3.70 -8.79 4.70
C MET A 94 -3.34 -10.27 4.55
N ILE A 95 -3.91 -11.11 5.41
CA ILE A 95 -3.76 -12.56 5.34
C ILE A 95 -4.36 -13.07 4.02
N GLU A 96 -5.51 -12.51 3.60
CA GLU A 96 -6.15 -12.87 2.33
C GLU A 96 -5.31 -12.45 1.12
N LEU A 97 -4.76 -11.22 1.13
CA LEU A 97 -3.89 -10.75 0.05
C LEU A 97 -2.62 -11.62 -0.06
N GLN A 98 -1.96 -11.92 1.07
CA GLN A 98 -0.80 -12.81 1.10
C GLN A 98 -1.12 -14.21 0.58
N ALA A 99 -2.27 -14.76 0.97
CA ALA A 99 -2.73 -16.08 0.51
C ALA A 99 -2.98 -16.09 -1.01
N LEU A 100 -3.59 -15.03 -1.55
CA LEU A 100 -3.81 -14.87 -2.98
C LEU A 100 -2.47 -14.77 -3.74
N THR A 101 -1.55 -13.94 -3.27
CA THR A 101 -0.23 -13.81 -3.90
C THR A 101 0.53 -15.14 -3.89
N ARG A 102 0.57 -15.86 -2.76
CA ARG A 102 1.22 -17.18 -2.69
C ARG A 102 0.64 -18.17 -3.67
N ARG A 103 -0.69 -18.16 -3.90
CA ARG A 103 -1.32 -19.01 -4.92
C ARG A 103 -0.93 -18.61 -6.34
N LEU A 104 -0.77 -17.31 -6.61
CA LEU A 104 -0.38 -16.82 -7.93
C LEU A 104 1.10 -17.06 -8.25
N LEU A 105 1.97 -16.97 -7.23
CA LEU A 105 3.41 -17.21 -7.34
C LEU A 105 3.80 -18.70 -7.33
N ARG A 106 2.98 -19.60 -6.76
CA ARG A 106 3.19 -21.06 -6.76
C ARG A 106 2.91 -21.73 -8.12
N LYS A 107 3.31 -21.10 -9.23
CA LYS A 107 3.36 -21.76 -10.54
C LYS A 107 4.73 -22.37 -10.78
#